data_AF-A0A845DQJ5-F1
#
_entry.id   AF-A0A845DQJ5-F1
#
_cell.length_a   1.000
_cell.length_b   1.000
_cell.length_c   1.000
_cell.angle_alpha   90.00
_cell.angle_beta   90.00
_cell.angle_gamma   90.00
#
_symmetry.space_group_name_H-M   'P 1'
#
loop_
_entity.id
_entity.type
_entity.pdbx_description
1 polymer ?
#
loop_
_entity_poly.entity_id
_entity_poly.type
_entity_poly.pdbx_seq_one_letter_code
_entity_poly.pdbx_strand_id
1 'polypeptide(L)'
;MKKFAIFMMLGLLLAACSNEEAEPEQKEASKDTLAVKPAKLSEREETIISHLGSGFERFFTIEGKIPEGEGLKTTIYVIEDGSEPEERFSSFTGEEGEEIYKKDLFSFHLGEMEEQTSVSVGTRGVRAGGAIQLPDSLTGYSFTGIEQVFNMEKGVSYYPAYMIAGKEDMLRVPGIEDARQMPEAVKEADYAIVFQLEWTDDETYEPSGT
;
A
#
# COMPACT_ATOMS: atom_id res chain seq x y z
N MET A 1 6.38 -24.47 -76.20
CA MET A 1 5.51 -25.51 -75.60
C MET A 1 5.76 -25.53 -74.10
N LYS A 2 4.67 -25.48 -73.30
CA LYS A 2 4.50 -25.85 -71.85
C LYS A 2 5.64 -25.47 -70.87
N LYS A 3 5.47 -24.41 -70.06
CA LYS A 3 4.90 -24.41 -68.69
C LYS A 3 5.60 -25.40 -67.73
N PHE A 4 6.43 -24.88 -66.82
CA PHE A 4 6.71 -25.37 -65.46
C PHE A 4 7.44 -24.22 -64.74
N ALA A 5 6.75 -23.28 -64.07
CA ALA A 5 6.10 -23.38 -62.76
C ALA A 5 7.11 -23.44 -61.60
N ILE A 6 6.89 -22.51 -60.66
CA ILE A 6 7.40 -22.46 -59.28
C ILE A 6 8.73 -21.72 -59.11
N PHE A 7 8.61 -20.39 -59.16
CA PHE A 7 9.48 -19.44 -58.49
C PHE A 7 8.80 -19.11 -57.15
N MET A 8 9.12 -19.82 -56.08
CA MET A 8 8.69 -19.44 -54.74
C MET A 8 9.61 -20.05 -53.68
N MET A 9 10.07 -19.19 -52.78
CA MET A 9 10.60 -19.51 -51.45
C MET A 9 11.84 -20.40 -51.39
N LEU A 10 12.98 -19.81 -51.03
CA LEU A 10 13.45 -19.86 -49.64
C LEU A 10 14.71 -18.99 -49.50
N GLY A 11 14.50 -17.71 -49.21
CA GLY A 11 15.55 -16.81 -48.74
C GLY A 11 15.38 -16.63 -47.24
N LEU A 12 16.37 -17.12 -46.49
CA LEU A 12 16.71 -16.90 -45.09
C LEU A 12 15.99 -15.73 -44.39
N LEU A 13 15.66 -15.91 -43.11
CA LEU A 13 16.22 -15.09 -42.02
C LEU A 13 16.05 -15.80 -40.67
N LEU A 14 17.19 -16.00 -40.02
CA LEU A 14 17.36 -16.41 -38.63
C LEU A 14 16.93 -15.27 -37.69
N ALA A 15 16.07 -15.58 -36.72
CA ALA A 15 15.96 -14.91 -35.41
C ALA A 15 15.34 -15.98 -34.47
N ALA A 16 15.98 -16.50 -33.42
CA ALA A 16 16.40 -15.81 -32.17
C ALA A 16 15.22 -14.98 -31.63
N CYS A 17 14.71 -15.08 -30.41
CA CYS A 17 15.10 -15.70 -29.15
C CYS A 17 13.86 -15.68 -28.24
N SER A 18 13.94 -16.39 -27.11
CA SER A 18 13.30 -16.07 -25.83
C SER A 18 11.81 -15.73 -25.83
N ASN A 19 11.02 -16.66 -25.30
CA ASN A 19 9.67 -16.40 -24.84
C ASN A 19 9.80 -15.61 -23.51
N GLU A 20 9.99 -14.30 -23.63
CA GLU A 20 9.93 -13.35 -22.53
C GLU A 20 8.53 -12.74 -22.58
N GLU A 21 7.70 -13.09 -21.59
CA GLU A 21 6.41 -12.46 -21.36
C GLU A 21 6.63 -10.95 -21.34
N ALA A 22 5.98 -10.25 -22.28
CA ALA A 22 5.99 -8.81 -22.32
C ALA A 22 5.40 -8.28 -21.01
N GLU A 23 6.26 -7.83 -20.11
CA GLU A 23 5.86 -6.90 -19.06
C GLU A 23 5.16 -5.71 -19.73
N PRO A 24 4.01 -5.26 -19.21
CA PRO A 24 3.34 -4.11 -19.78
C PRO A 24 4.28 -2.91 -19.69
N GLU A 25 4.54 -2.30 -20.84
CA GLU A 25 5.35 -1.09 -20.98
C GLU A 25 5.01 -0.10 -19.84
N GLN A 26 5.97 0.07 -18.93
CA GLN A 26 5.94 1.15 -17.95
C GLN A 26 5.96 2.46 -18.74
N LYS A 27 4.79 3.08 -18.91
CA LYS A 27 4.72 4.51 -19.14
C LYS A 27 5.50 5.15 -18.01
N GLU A 28 6.56 5.88 -18.34
CA GLU A 28 7.26 6.74 -17.38
C GLU A 28 6.22 7.48 -16.54
N ALA A 29 6.27 7.26 -15.22
CA ALA A 29 5.43 7.98 -14.29
C ALA A 29 5.60 9.48 -14.57
N SER A 30 4.50 10.17 -14.87
CA SER A 30 4.55 11.61 -15.08
C SER A 30 5.10 12.29 -13.82
N LYS A 31 5.83 13.39 -14.00
CA LYS A 31 6.60 14.07 -12.95
C LYS A 31 5.83 14.46 -11.68
N ASP A 32 4.50 14.46 -11.73
CA ASP A 32 3.62 14.96 -10.67
C ASP A 32 2.67 13.89 -10.09
N THR A 33 2.96 12.60 -10.33
CA THR A 33 2.11 11.50 -9.86
C THR A 33 2.86 10.60 -8.89
N LEU A 34 2.28 10.38 -7.71
CA LEU A 34 2.77 9.43 -6.72
C LEU A 34 1.90 8.17 -6.76
N ALA A 35 2.43 7.08 -7.28
CA ALA A 35 1.71 5.83 -7.48
C ALA A 35 1.95 4.86 -6.31
N VAL A 36 0.87 4.28 -5.78
CA VAL A 36 0.91 3.27 -4.72
C VAL A 36 0.37 1.95 -5.28
N LYS A 37 1.12 0.87 -5.06
CA LYS A 37 0.81 -0.47 -5.61
C LYS A 37 0.98 -1.52 -4.51
N PRO A 38 0.21 -2.62 -4.53
CA PRO A 38 0.53 -3.78 -3.70
C PRO A 38 1.95 -4.26 -4.04
N ALA A 39 2.78 -4.48 -3.01
CA ALA A 39 4.15 -4.93 -3.24
C ALA A 39 4.16 -6.43 -3.54
N LYS A 40 4.90 -6.81 -4.58
CA LYS A 40 5.29 -8.21 -4.80
C LYS A 40 6.62 -8.44 -4.11
N LEU A 41 6.59 -9.22 -3.04
CA LEU A 41 7.80 -9.60 -2.31
C LEU A 41 8.59 -10.65 -3.08
N SER A 42 9.90 -10.63 -2.91
CA SER A 42 10.78 -11.72 -3.34
C SER A 42 10.69 -12.90 -2.38
N GLU A 43 11.03 -14.11 -2.86
CA GLU A 43 11.08 -15.31 -2.01
C GLU A 43 11.94 -15.12 -0.75
N ARG A 44 13.02 -14.33 -0.87
CA ARG A 44 13.89 -14.00 0.25
C ARG A 44 13.17 -13.11 1.28
N GLU A 45 12.44 -12.09 0.82
CA GLU A 45 11.69 -11.19 1.71
C GLU A 45 10.56 -11.95 2.40
N GLU A 46 9.80 -12.77 1.67
CA GLU A 46 8.76 -13.64 2.23
C GLU A 46 9.34 -14.60 3.29
N THR A 47 10.49 -15.22 3.01
CA THR A 47 11.18 -16.08 3.97
C THR A 47 11.58 -15.31 5.23
N ILE A 48 12.16 -14.11 5.08
CA ILE A 48 12.55 -13.27 6.22
C ILE A 48 11.33 -12.92 7.06
N ILE A 49 10.24 -12.45 6.43
CA ILE A 49 9.01 -12.07 7.11
C ILE A 49 8.43 -13.27 7.87
N SER A 50 8.36 -14.45 7.24
CA SER A 50 7.85 -15.68 7.88
C SER A 50 8.65 -16.13 9.11
N HIS A 51 9.93 -15.74 9.22
CA HIS A 51 10.77 -16.02 10.37
C HIS A 51 10.74 -14.93 11.44
N LEU A 52 10.36 -13.70 11.09
CA LEU A 52 10.39 -12.55 12.01
C LEU A 52 9.17 -12.48 12.93
N GLY A 53 8.08 -13.17 12.62
CA GLY A 53 6.98 -13.34 13.55
C GLY A 53 5.64 -13.59 12.91
N SER A 54 4.68 -13.81 13.78
CA SER A 54 3.25 -13.97 13.52
C SER A 54 2.57 -12.62 13.68
N GLY A 55 1.93 -12.16 12.62
CA GLY A 55 1.24 -10.89 12.57
C GLY A 55 0.52 -10.75 11.24
N PHE A 56 -0.06 -9.59 11.02
CA PHE A 56 -0.70 -9.22 9.76
C PHE A 56 0.07 -8.08 9.14
N GLU A 57 0.70 -8.35 7.99
CA GLU A 57 1.39 -7.33 7.23
C GLU A 57 0.76 -7.10 5.86
N ARG A 58 0.58 -5.84 5.48
CA ARG A 58 0.43 -5.45 4.07
C ARG A 58 1.63 -4.63 3.65
N PHE A 59 2.10 -4.92 2.45
CA PHE A 59 3.23 -4.25 1.83
C PHE A 59 2.77 -3.51 0.57
N PHE A 60 3.27 -2.31 0.40
CA PHE A 60 3.01 -1.46 -0.76
C PHE A 60 4.31 -0.89 -1.27
N THR A 61 4.39 -0.62 -2.57
CA THR A 61 5.48 0.18 -3.13
C THR A 61 4.96 1.54 -3.54
N ILE A 62 5.74 2.58 -3.23
CA ILE A 62 5.49 3.94 -3.68
C ILE A 62 6.50 4.31 -4.76
N GLU A 63 6.03 4.90 -5.85
CA GLU A 63 6.84 5.33 -6.99
C GLU A 63 6.40 6.73 -7.42
N GLY A 64 7.32 7.68 -7.40
CA GLY A 64 7.03 9.08 -7.74
C GLY A 64 7.95 10.05 -7.04
N LYS A 65 7.52 11.30 -6.97
CA LYS A 65 8.28 12.41 -6.40
C LYS A 65 7.37 13.23 -5.50
N ILE A 66 7.91 13.70 -4.39
CA ILE A 66 7.26 14.66 -3.51
C ILE A 66 8.14 15.91 -3.46
N PRO A 67 7.62 17.09 -3.82
CA PRO A 67 8.35 18.36 -3.74
C PRO A 67 8.84 18.68 -2.32
N GLU A 68 9.83 19.56 -2.23
CA GLU A 68 10.28 20.12 -0.95
C GLU A 68 9.13 20.85 -0.23
N GLY A 69 9.05 20.66 1.09
CA GLY A 69 7.98 21.24 1.94
C GLY A 69 6.68 20.43 1.90
N GLU A 70 6.65 19.31 1.20
CA GLU A 70 5.55 18.35 1.15
C GLU A 70 6.00 16.98 1.63
N GLY A 71 5.05 16.10 1.93
CA GLY A 71 5.36 14.83 2.56
C GLY A 71 4.22 13.83 2.60
N LEU A 72 4.50 12.65 3.16
CA LEU A 72 3.49 11.62 3.43
C LEU A 72 3.11 11.63 4.90
N LYS A 73 1.86 11.97 5.17
CA LYS A 73 1.22 11.71 6.45
C LYS A 73 0.66 10.30 6.46
N THR A 74 1.00 9.56 7.50
CA THR A 74 0.51 8.22 7.77
C THR A 74 -0.20 8.23 9.11
N THR A 75 -1.43 7.74 9.13
CA THR A 75 -2.26 7.79 10.34
C THR A 75 -2.91 6.45 10.57
N ILE A 76 -3.00 6.04 11.83
CA ILE A 76 -3.73 4.84 12.26
C ILE A 76 -4.93 5.31 13.07
N TYR A 77 -6.12 5.01 12.55
CA TYR A 77 -7.37 5.21 13.24
C TYR A 77 -7.86 3.94 13.91
N VAL A 78 -8.57 4.12 15.02
CA VAL A 78 -9.42 3.10 15.63
C VAL A 78 -10.87 3.56 15.53
N ILE A 79 -11.75 2.63 15.17
CA ILE A 79 -13.19 2.82 15.17
C ILE A 79 -13.78 1.75 16.09
N GLU A 80 -14.60 2.16 17.04
CA GLU A 80 -15.26 1.24 17.99
C GLU A 80 -16.77 1.42 17.91
N ASP A 81 -17.51 0.33 17.74
CA ASP A 81 -18.98 0.29 17.74
C ASP A 81 -19.64 1.38 16.87
N GLY A 82 -19.12 1.58 15.66
CA GLY A 82 -19.68 2.56 14.72
C GLY A 82 -19.36 4.02 15.02
N SER A 83 -18.42 4.30 15.93
CA SER A 83 -18.05 5.67 16.32
C SER A 83 -17.21 6.39 15.25
N GLU A 84 -17.01 7.69 15.47
CA GLU A 84 -16.08 8.47 14.64
C GLU A 84 -14.65 7.94 14.78
N PRO A 85 -13.84 7.95 13.70
CA PRO A 85 -12.45 7.50 13.75
C PRO A 85 -11.62 8.27 14.80
N GLU A 86 -11.04 7.54 15.76
CA GLU A 86 -10.10 8.08 16.75
C GLU A 86 -8.66 7.89 16.26
N GLU A 87 -7.91 8.98 16.11
CA GLU A 87 -6.48 8.91 15.79
C GLU A 87 -5.69 8.31 16.97
N ARG A 88 -5.04 7.16 16.74
CA ARG A 88 -4.15 6.54 17.73
C ARG A 88 -2.69 6.87 17.51
N PHE A 89 -2.31 7.05 16.25
CA PHE A 89 -0.93 7.28 15.87
C PHE A 89 -0.88 8.02 14.54
N SER A 90 0.02 8.99 14.43
CA SER A 90 0.35 9.63 13.17
C SER A 90 1.85 9.86 13.04
N SER A 91 2.35 9.75 11.82
CA SER A 91 3.72 10.13 11.45
C SER A 91 3.74 10.85 10.12
N PHE A 92 4.77 11.66 9.91
CA PHE A 92 4.98 12.44 8.70
C PHE A 92 6.37 12.15 8.15
N THR A 93 6.49 11.95 6.84
CA THR A 93 7.76 11.95 6.12
C THR A 93 7.88 13.28 5.38
N GLY A 94 9.06 13.87 5.37
CA GLY A 94 9.37 15.13 4.73
C GLY A 94 10.80 15.51 5.07
N GLU A 95 11.69 15.47 4.09
CA GLU A 95 13.08 15.88 4.23
C GLU A 95 13.34 17.26 3.61
N GLU A 96 14.47 17.88 3.96
CA GLU A 96 14.95 19.06 3.24
C GLU A 96 15.29 18.67 1.78
N GLY A 97 14.43 19.07 0.85
CA GLY A 97 14.58 18.85 -0.59
C GLY A 97 13.49 17.96 -1.19
N GLU A 98 13.63 17.65 -2.49
CA GLU A 98 12.71 16.77 -3.21
C GLU A 98 12.93 15.30 -2.80
N GLU A 99 11.88 14.63 -2.33
CA GLU A 99 11.90 13.20 -2.07
C GLU A 99 11.58 12.40 -3.34
N ILE A 100 12.41 11.39 -3.62
CA ILE A 100 12.25 10.52 -4.80
C ILE A 100 12.06 9.07 -4.35
N TYR A 101 10.84 8.57 -4.59
CA TYR A 101 10.45 7.19 -4.30
C TYR A 101 10.67 6.31 -5.53
N LYS A 102 11.53 5.29 -5.41
CA LYS A 102 11.89 4.39 -6.52
C LYS A 102 11.39 2.97 -6.27
N LYS A 103 10.07 2.82 -6.18
CA LYS A 103 9.38 1.59 -5.73
C LYS A 103 9.76 1.26 -4.29
N ASP A 104 9.80 2.30 -3.46
CA ASP A 104 10.22 2.17 -2.07
C ASP A 104 9.13 1.44 -1.29
N LEU A 105 9.56 0.50 -0.44
CA LEU A 105 8.67 -0.36 0.31
C LEU A 105 8.06 0.38 1.51
N PHE A 106 6.74 0.33 1.60
CA PHE A 106 5.94 0.73 2.75
C PHE A 106 5.27 -0.51 3.34
N SER A 107 5.16 -0.57 4.66
CA SER A 107 4.46 -1.64 5.34
C SER A 107 3.49 -1.12 6.38
N PHE A 108 2.35 -1.80 6.51
CA PHE A 108 1.47 -1.69 7.66
C PHE A 108 1.45 -3.04 8.37
N HIS A 109 1.80 -3.03 9.64
CA HIS A 109 1.93 -4.24 10.46
C HIS A 109 1.03 -4.13 11.68
N LEU A 110 0.21 -5.16 11.89
CA LEU A 110 -0.48 -5.46 13.13
C LEU A 110 0.16 -6.70 13.74
N GLY A 111 0.55 -6.64 15.01
CA GLY A 111 1.06 -7.80 15.72
C GLY A 111 -0.03 -8.83 15.98
N GLU A 112 0.30 -9.83 16.80
CA GLU A 112 -0.69 -10.79 17.26
C GLU A 112 -1.88 -10.09 17.95
N MET A 113 -3.08 -10.62 17.71
CA MET A 113 -4.33 -10.09 18.25
C MET A 113 -4.54 -10.62 19.66
N GLU A 114 -3.77 -10.08 20.59
CA GLU A 114 -3.93 -10.26 22.04
C GLU A 114 -4.62 -9.02 22.66
N GLU A 115 -4.81 -9.00 23.98
CA GLU A 115 -5.40 -7.85 24.71
C GLU A 115 -4.79 -6.51 24.27
N GLN A 116 -3.47 -6.50 24.07
CA GLN A 116 -2.75 -5.36 23.51
C GLN A 116 -2.04 -5.78 22.23
N THR A 117 -2.41 -5.18 21.10
CA THR A 117 -1.75 -5.44 19.82
C THR A 117 -0.79 -4.32 19.45
N SER A 118 0.36 -4.69 18.89
CA SER A 118 1.29 -3.71 18.34
C SER A 118 0.83 -3.27 16.96
N VAL A 119 0.92 -1.98 16.67
CA VAL A 119 0.65 -1.44 15.33
C VAL A 119 1.85 -0.62 14.88
N SER A 120 2.24 -0.76 13.62
CA SER A 120 3.34 0.04 13.08
C SER A 120 3.23 0.24 11.58
N VAL A 121 3.74 1.39 11.14
CA VAL A 121 4.01 1.71 9.74
C VAL A 121 5.52 1.73 9.54
N GLY A 122 5.99 1.05 8.50
CA GLY A 122 7.39 1.02 8.10
C GLY A 122 7.61 1.70 6.76
N THR A 123 8.67 2.49 6.66
CA THR A 123 9.17 3.10 5.41
C THR A 123 10.68 2.88 5.31
N ARG A 124 11.38 3.56 4.40
CA ARG A 124 12.84 3.41 4.21
C ARG A 124 13.63 3.75 5.48
N GLY A 125 14.00 2.70 6.22
CA GLY A 125 14.85 2.80 7.41
C GLY A 125 14.16 3.37 8.64
N VAL A 126 12.88 3.73 8.55
CA VAL A 126 12.08 4.27 9.65
C VAL A 126 10.93 3.32 9.92
N ARG A 127 10.71 3.00 11.19
CA ARG A 127 9.53 2.30 11.67
C ARG A 127 8.93 3.14 12.78
N ALA A 128 7.66 3.46 12.65
CA ALA A 128 6.93 4.20 13.65
C ALA A 128 5.67 3.42 14.04
N GLY A 129 5.31 3.44 15.30
CA GLY A 129 4.23 2.59 15.80
C GLY A 129 3.96 2.75 17.28
N GLY A 130 2.95 2.03 17.73
CA GLY A 130 2.49 2.03 19.10
C GLY A 130 1.77 0.74 19.43
N ALA A 131 0.95 0.79 20.45
CA ALA A 131 0.13 -0.34 20.86
C ALA A 131 -1.30 0.11 21.08
N ILE A 132 -2.23 -0.75 20.72
CA ILE A 132 -3.67 -0.51 20.79
C ILE A 132 -4.30 -1.61 21.63
N GLN A 133 -5.22 -1.24 22.51
CA GLN A 133 -6.00 -2.20 23.30
C GLN A 133 -7.14 -2.74 22.45
N LEU A 134 -7.26 -4.06 22.37
CA LEU A 134 -8.40 -4.73 21.76
C LEU A 134 -9.48 -4.99 22.82
N PRO A 135 -10.77 -4.85 22.46
CA PRO A 135 -11.86 -5.33 23.30
C PRO A 135 -11.85 -6.86 23.46
N ASP A 136 -11.95 -7.35 24.70
CA ASP A 136 -11.98 -8.79 25.02
C ASP A 136 -13.17 -9.53 24.39
N SER A 137 -14.19 -8.81 23.95
CA SER A 137 -15.42 -9.38 23.37
C SER A 137 -15.29 -9.77 21.89
N LEU A 138 -14.16 -9.47 21.25
CA LEU A 138 -13.96 -9.78 19.82
C LEU A 138 -13.73 -11.27 19.62
N THR A 139 -14.47 -11.88 18.69
CA THR A 139 -14.45 -13.34 18.44
C THR A 139 -13.81 -13.69 17.10
N GLY A 140 -13.71 -12.73 16.18
CA GLY A 140 -13.04 -12.89 14.90
C GLY A 140 -12.54 -11.57 14.34
N TYR A 141 -11.61 -11.65 13.41
CA TYR A 141 -11.06 -10.50 12.69
C TYR A 141 -10.71 -10.85 11.25
N SER A 142 -10.58 -9.83 10.41
CA SER A 142 -10.06 -9.95 9.05
C SER A 142 -9.21 -8.75 8.69
N PHE A 143 -8.13 -9.01 7.95
CA PHE A 143 -7.17 -8.01 7.53
C PHE A 143 -7.11 -7.87 6.01
N THR A 144 -7.41 -6.67 5.52
CA THR A 144 -7.55 -6.38 4.09
C THR A 144 -6.57 -5.28 3.68
N GLY A 145 -6.10 -5.36 2.43
CA GLY A 145 -5.32 -4.33 1.79
C GLY A 145 -5.79 -4.08 0.37
N ILE A 146 -5.23 -3.05 -0.27
CA ILE A 146 -5.44 -2.82 -1.70
C ILE A 146 -4.90 -3.99 -2.53
N GLU A 147 -5.61 -4.29 -3.61
CA GLU A 147 -5.24 -5.31 -4.60
C GLU A 147 -4.87 -4.66 -5.95
N GLN A 148 -5.08 -3.34 -6.09
CA GLN A 148 -4.87 -2.59 -7.32
C GLN A 148 -4.07 -1.31 -7.08
N VAL A 149 -3.43 -0.83 -8.14
CA VAL A 149 -2.70 0.45 -8.15
C VAL A 149 -3.66 1.64 -8.02
N PHE A 150 -3.26 2.65 -7.26
CA PHE A 150 -3.87 3.97 -7.30
C PHE A 150 -2.80 5.07 -7.39
N ASN A 151 -3.21 6.24 -7.89
CA ASN A 151 -2.38 7.44 -7.88
C ASN A 151 -2.88 8.36 -6.77
N MET A 152 -1.95 8.89 -5.99
CA MET A 152 -2.22 9.87 -4.95
C MET A 152 -2.36 11.26 -5.53
N GLU A 153 -3.33 12.00 -5.00
CA GLU A 153 -3.53 13.42 -5.19
C GLU A 153 -3.22 14.13 -3.86
N LYS A 154 -2.54 15.27 -3.92
CA LYS A 154 -2.23 16.08 -2.74
C LYS A 154 -3.53 16.53 -2.04
N GLY A 155 -3.55 16.42 -0.72
CA GLY A 155 -4.70 16.78 0.13
C GLY A 155 -5.85 15.76 0.09
N VAL A 156 -5.64 14.59 -0.52
CA VAL A 156 -6.61 13.49 -0.54
C VAL A 156 -6.11 12.37 0.37
N SER A 157 -6.98 11.93 1.28
CA SER A 157 -6.71 10.78 2.13
C SER A 157 -7.02 9.46 1.41
N TYR A 158 -6.16 8.47 1.62
CA TYR A 158 -6.31 7.11 1.10
C TYR A 158 -6.25 6.10 2.24
N TYR A 159 -6.99 4.99 2.12
CA TYR A 159 -7.11 3.93 3.12
C TYR A 159 -6.64 2.60 2.54
N PRO A 160 -5.32 2.40 2.37
CA PRO A 160 -4.80 1.25 1.63
C PRO A 160 -4.86 -0.09 2.39
N ALA A 161 -5.14 -0.07 3.70
CA ALA A 161 -5.37 -1.27 4.50
C ALA A 161 -6.21 -1.00 5.74
N TYR A 162 -6.89 -2.04 6.20
CA TYR A 162 -7.59 -2.05 7.48
C TYR A 162 -7.73 -3.46 8.04
N MET A 163 -7.95 -3.53 9.34
CA MET A 163 -8.48 -4.68 10.04
C MET A 163 -9.89 -4.36 10.50
N ILE A 164 -10.82 -5.29 10.32
CA ILE A 164 -12.12 -5.27 11.00
C ILE A 164 -12.21 -6.47 11.93
N ALA A 165 -12.81 -6.28 13.09
CA ALA A 165 -13.10 -7.31 14.05
C ALA A 165 -14.55 -7.21 14.51
N GLY A 166 -15.11 -8.36 14.90
CA GLY A 166 -16.51 -8.50 15.25
C GLY A 166 -16.69 -9.30 16.53
N LYS A 167 -17.84 -9.07 17.17
CA LYS A 167 -18.33 -9.84 18.32
C LYS A 167 -19.08 -11.09 17.86
N GLU A 168 -19.58 -11.09 16.62
CA GLU A 168 -20.30 -12.22 16.01
C GLU A 168 -19.37 -13.18 15.25
N ASP A 169 -19.78 -14.44 15.14
CA ASP A 169 -19.02 -15.53 14.48
C ASP A 169 -18.83 -15.34 12.96
N MET A 170 -19.50 -14.36 12.33
CA MET A 170 -19.44 -14.12 10.90
C MET A 170 -19.11 -12.66 10.58
N LEU A 171 -17.92 -12.46 10.00
CA LEU A 171 -17.50 -11.16 9.47
C LEU A 171 -17.74 -11.08 7.96
N ARG A 172 -18.40 -10.01 7.53
CA ARG A 172 -18.43 -9.62 6.12
C ARG A 172 -17.28 -8.67 5.85
N VAL A 173 -16.31 -9.15 5.09
CA VAL A 173 -15.09 -8.42 4.80
C VAL A 173 -15.22 -7.80 3.41
N PRO A 174 -15.39 -6.46 3.29
CA PRO A 174 -15.30 -5.82 2.00
C PRO A 174 -13.85 -5.85 1.51
N GLY A 175 -13.66 -5.95 0.20
CA GLY A 175 -12.40 -5.56 -0.43
C GLY A 175 -12.28 -4.04 -0.54
N ILE A 176 -11.13 -3.56 -1.00
CA ILE A 176 -10.89 -2.13 -1.27
C ILE A 176 -11.10 -1.88 -2.76
N GLU A 177 -12.27 -1.34 -3.12
CA GLU A 177 -12.58 -0.96 -4.51
C GLU A 177 -12.01 0.42 -4.88
N ASP A 178 -12.13 1.39 -3.98
CA ASP A 178 -11.56 2.74 -4.12
C ASP A 178 -10.85 3.12 -2.81
N ALA A 179 -9.53 3.24 -2.85
CA ALA A 179 -8.73 3.59 -1.68
C ALA A 179 -9.06 4.98 -1.12
N ARG A 180 -9.70 5.89 -1.88
CA ARG A 180 -10.10 7.22 -1.38
C ARG A 180 -11.29 7.19 -0.43
N GLN A 181 -11.96 6.04 -0.32
CA GLN A 181 -13.15 5.87 0.49
C GLN A 181 -12.97 4.71 1.45
N MET A 182 -13.13 5.00 2.75
CA MET A 182 -13.26 3.95 3.74
C MET A 182 -14.57 3.20 3.50
N PRO A 183 -14.56 1.87 3.31
CA PRO A 183 -15.78 1.10 3.10
C PRO A 183 -16.75 1.23 4.27
N GLU A 184 -18.06 1.27 4.00
CA GLU A 184 -19.08 1.40 5.06
C GLU A 184 -18.99 0.28 6.11
N ALA A 185 -18.67 -0.96 5.70
CA ALA A 185 -18.53 -2.05 6.67
C ALA A 185 -17.31 -1.89 7.61
N VAL A 186 -16.34 -1.04 7.30
CA VAL A 186 -15.26 -0.66 8.23
C VAL A 186 -15.79 0.34 9.25
N LYS A 187 -16.61 1.30 8.81
CA LYS A 187 -17.24 2.29 9.68
C LYS A 187 -18.27 1.66 10.62
N GLU A 188 -18.98 0.64 10.16
CA GLU A 188 -20.03 -0.06 10.93
C GLU A 188 -19.52 -1.25 11.75
N ALA A 189 -18.22 -1.57 11.71
CA ALA A 189 -17.66 -2.70 12.44
C ALA A 189 -17.73 -2.47 13.97
N ASP A 190 -17.83 -3.57 14.72
CA ASP A 190 -17.70 -3.53 16.19
C ASP A 190 -16.32 -2.95 16.58
N TYR A 191 -15.29 -3.27 15.80
CA TYR A 191 -13.96 -2.71 15.95
C TYR A 191 -13.23 -2.67 14.62
N ALA A 192 -12.51 -1.58 14.33
CA ALA A 192 -11.62 -1.50 13.18
C ALA A 192 -10.32 -0.76 13.50
N ILE A 193 -9.23 -1.20 12.88
CA ILE A 193 -7.96 -0.47 12.82
C ILE A 193 -7.71 -0.11 11.37
N VAL A 194 -7.64 1.18 11.06
CA VAL A 194 -7.56 1.68 9.68
C VAL A 194 -6.25 2.41 9.47
N PHE A 195 -5.52 2.02 8.42
CA PHE A 195 -4.34 2.75 7.98
C PHE A 195 -4.74 3.78 6.92
N GLN A 196 -4.44 5.04 7.18
CA GLN A 196 -4.58 6.17 6.28
C GLN A 196 -3.20 6.63 5.77
N LEU A 197 -3.13 6.97 4.50
CA LEU A 197 -2.00 7.58 3.83
C LEU A 197 -2.48 8.84 3.10
N GLU A 198 -1.76 9.95 3.29
CA GLU A 198 -2.09 11.24 2.67
C GLU A 198 -0.80 11.93 2.21
N TRP A 199 -0.83 12.49 1.00
CA TRP A 199 0.21 13.40 0.53
C TRP A 199 -0.22 14.83 0.88
N THR A 200 0.54 15.50 1.73
CA THR A 200 0.17 16.81 2.28
C THR A 200 1.38 17.73 2.48
N ASP A 201 1.12 18.99 2.82
CA ASP A 201 2.17 19.96 3.18
C ASP A 201 2.79 19.61 4.54
N ASP A 202 4.07 19.91 4.72
CA ASP A 202 4.69 19.89 6.04
C ASP A 202 4.22 21.11 6.85
N GLU A 203 3.30 20.89 7.78
CA GLU A 203 2.78 21.94 8.67
C GLU A 203 3.87 22.55 9.58
N THR A 204 5.04 21.94 9.68
CA THR A 204 6.18 22.40 10.48
C THR A 204 7.30 23.04 9.66
N TYR A 205 7.20 23.04 8.32
CA TYR A 205 8.21 23.61 7.44
C TYR A 205 8.09 25.14 7.36
N GLU A 206 9.11 25.85 7.86
CA GLU A 206 9.28 27.28 7.60
C GLU A 206 10.27 27.48 6.45
N PRO A 207 9.85 28.02 5.28
CA PRO A 207 10.76 28.23 4.17
C PRO A 207 11.88 29.19 4.60
N SER A 208 13.13 28.74 4.51
CA SER A 208 14.29 29.54 4.87
C SER A 208 14.52 30.66 3.84
N GLY A 209 13.85 31.81 4.03
CA GLY A 209 14.23 33.11 3.50
C GLY A 209 14.02 33.35 1.99
N THR A 210 13.13 34.31 1.68
CA THR A 210 13.21 35.13 0.46
C THR A 210 14.22 36.27 0.62
#